data_AF-A0ABD5PR11-F1
#
_entry.id   AF-A0ABD5PR11-F1
#
_cell.length_a   1.000
_cell.length_b   1.000
_cell.length_c   1.000
_cell.angle_alpha   90.00
_cell.angle_beta   90.00
_cell.angle_gamma   90.00
#
_symmetry.space_group_name_H-M   'P 1'
#
loop_
_entity.id
_entity.type
_entity.pdbx_description
1 polymer ?
#
loop_
_entity_poly.entity_id
_entity_poly.type
_entity_poly.pdbx_seq_one_letter_code
_entity_poly.pdbx_strand_id
1 'polypeptide(L)'
;MAISRDPLDELVVPDGTEAKEVALETDGDVLVGGRSTVEFGVRGRNVLAGEGVQFGGDIEAEGDCRLDMWCEVADNVLVGQDAYIGERVHVGGEMKVAGDLDIGDDVEIEEGFEANGWIVIRNPMPTIVFLFVYLKHLLLIGEEDAAQQLISELTDEDDPDAEPLVIPRNASVGDDAWRVSTPATIGDDCRLHGNVRAETIDVGADCNIFGSLRGRGDVTVGEGTRVHGDVTTRDGDVTIAADARVLGDVSCADLELGPGAEVDGTIRADGEITMGTTERDVE
;
A
#
# COMPACT_ATOMS: atom_id res chain seq x y z
N MET A 1 -13.98 23.08 7.11
CA MET A 1 -12.90 22.30 7.73
C MET A 1 -12.96 20.93 7.11
N ALA A 2 -11.82 20.45 6.59
CA ALA A 2 -11.76 19.12 6.01
C ALA A 2 -12.10 18.09 7.09
N ILE A 3 -12.90 17.10 6.72
CA ILE A 3 -12.93 15.83 7.45
C ILE A 3 -11.56 15.21 7.14
N SER A 4 -10.72 14.98 8.15
CA SER A 4 -9.52 14.18 7.95
C SER A 4 -9.98 12.81 7.47
N ARG A 5 -9.65 12.43 6.23
CA ARG A 5 -9.72 11.04 5.80
C ARG A 5 -8.84 10.26 6.78
N ASP A 6 -9.30 9.09 7.24
CA ASP A 6 -8.40 8.16 7.91
C ASP A 6 -7.30 7.82 6.88
N PRO A 7 -5.99 7.94 7.22
CA PRO A 7 -4.94 7.60 6.27
C PRO A 7 -5.00 6.14 5.79
N LEU A 8 -5.79 5.27 6.45
CA LEU A 8 -6.03 3.88 6.06
C LEU A 8 -7.38 3.64 5.33
N ASP A 9 -8.07 4.69 4.88
CA ASP A 9 -9.33 4.64 4.11
C ASP A 9 -9.11 4.77 2.58
N GLU A 10 -7.89 4.61 2.08
CA GLU A 10 -7.52 4.67 0.65
C GLU A 10 -6.40 3.66 0.34
N LEU A 11 -6.40 3.08 -0.86
CA LEU A 11 -5.26 2.30 -1.36
C LEU A 11 -4.27 3.28 -1.99
N VAL A 12 -3.06 3.35 -1.44
CA VAL A 12 -1.98 4.18 -1.98
C VAL A 12 -0.84 3.26 -2.38
N VAL A 13 -0.49 3.27 -3.66
CA VAL A 13 0.68 2.57 -4.20
C VAL A 13 1.67 3.64 -4.64
N PRO A 14 2.77 3.87 -3.92
CA PRO A 14 3.70 4.98 -4.19
C PRO A 14 4.56 4.71 -5.41
N ASP A 15 5.20 5.76 -5.91
CA ASP A 15 6.02 5.76 -7.12
C ASP A 15 7.04 4.60 -7.17
N GLY A 16 7.27 4.06 -8.36
CA GLY A 16 8.23 2.98 -8.60
C GLY A 16 7.88 1.61 -8.00
N THR A 17 6.74 1.47 -7.33
CA THR A 17 6.35 0.19 -6.70
C THR A 17 6.18 -0.94 -7.73
N GLU A 18 6.85 -2.07 -7.49
CA GLU A 18 6.77 -3.26 -8.34
C GLU A 18 5.96 -4.38 -7.65
N ALA A 19 4.80 -4.71 -8.21
CA ALA A 19 4.09 -5.93 -7.86
C ALA A 19 4.44 -7.06 -8.84
N LYS A 20 5.05 -8.12 -8.31
CA LYS A 20 5.45 -9.34 -9.02
C LYS A 20 4.60 -10.50 -8.52
N GLU A 21 4.57 -11.60 -9.27
CA GLU A 21 3.83 -12.84 -8.92
C GLU A 21 4.12 -13.39 -7.51
N VAL A 22 5.30 -13.05 -6.94
CA VAL A 22 5.80 -13.57 -5.66
C VAL A 22 5.91 -12.50 -4.57
N ALA A 23 6.06 -11.22 -4.92
CA ALA A 23 6.30 -10.15 -3.96
C ALA A 23 5.85 -8.77 -4.45
N LEU A 24 5.43 -7.94 -3.51
CA LEU A 24 5.23 -6.51 -3.68
C LEU A 24 6.41 -5.76 -3.07
N GLU A 25 7.09 -4.98 -3.89
CA GLU A 25 8.37 -4.31 -3.55
C GLU A 25 8.21 -2.80 -3.70
N THR A 26 8.56 -2.05 -2.66
CA THR A 26 8.53 -0.58 -2.64
C THR A 26 9.73 -0.06 -1.85
N ASP A 27 10.22 1.14 -2.17
CA ASP A 27 11.31 1.80 -1.43
C ASP A 27 10.81 2.44 -0.11
N GLY A 28 9.50 2.65 0.02
CA GLY A 28 8.86 3.27 1.18
C GLY A 28 8.48 2.30 2.31
N ASP A 29 7.75 2.81 3.29
CA ASP A 29 7.15 2.00 4.35
C ASP A 29 5.86 1.31 3.87
N VAL A 30 5.59 0.11 4.39
CA VAL A 30 4.39 -0.66 4.09
C VAL A 30 3.45 -0.64 5.29
N LEU A 31 2.27 -0.05 5.10
CA LEU A 31 1.22 0.10 6.11
C LEU A 31 0.02 -0.79 5.76
N VAL A 32 -0.25 -1.81 6.57
CA VAL A 32 -1.33 -2.80 6.32
C VAL A 32 -2.40 -2.73 7.41
N GLY A 33 -3.58 -2.24 7.02
CA GLY A 33 -4.71 -2.03 7.93
C GLY A 33 -5.54 -3.27 8.28
N GLY A 34 -6.59 -3.07 9.08
CA GLY A 34 -7.38 -4.16 9.67
C GLY A 34 -8.19 -5.03 8.70
N ARG A 35 -8.09 -6.34 8.93
CA ARG A 35 -8.65 -7.49 8.18
C ARG A 35 -8.22 -7.53 6.71
N SER A 36 -6.91 -7.43 6.49
CA SER A 36 -6.30 -7.47 5.16
C SER A 36 -5.71 -8.84 4.85
N THR A 37 -5.84 -9.28 3.60
CA THR A 37 -5.16 -10.45 3.06
C THR A 37 -4.26 -10.01 1.92
N VAL A 38 -2.98 -10.36 2.01
CA VAL A 38 -1.99 -10.14 0.96
C VAL A 38 -1.48 -11.51 0.51
N GLU A 39 -1.75 -11.91 -0.72
CA GLU A 39 -1.56 -13.29 -1.21
C GLU A 39 -0.12 -13.58 -1.68
N PHE A 40 0.78 -12.60 -1.57
CA PHE A 40 2.19 -12.67 -1.93
C PHE A 40 3.10 -12.11 -0.81
N GLY A 41 4.42 -12.18 -0.99
CA GLY A 41 5.39 -11.57 -0.08
C GLY A 41 5.45 -10.04 -0.16
N VAL A 42 6.12 -9.40 0.80
CA VAL A 42 6.21 -7.95 0.94
C VAL A 42 7.65 -7.54 1.22
N ARG A 43 8.18 -6.57 0.46
CA ARG A 43 9.48 -5.94 0.68
C ARG A 43 9.31 -4.42 0.81
N GLY A 44 9.94 -3.82 1.83
CA GLY A 44 9.99 -2.37 2.00
C GLY A 44 10.91 -1.90 3.12
N ARG A 45 10.93 -0.58 3.34
CA ARG A 45 11.77 0.07 4.37
C ARG A 45 11.39 -0.41 5.77
N ASN A 46 10.18 -0.08 6.23
CA ASN A 46 9.57 -0.66 7.43
C ASN A 46 8.26 -1.37 7.07
N VAL A 47 7.87 -2.41 7.81
CA VAL A 47 6.61 -3.14 7.60
C VAL A 47 5.76 -3.09 8.86
N LEU A 48 4.61 -2.41 8.80
CA LEU A 48 3.70 -2.21 9.93
C LEU A 48 2.30 -2.76 9.60
N ALA A 49 1.81 -3.73 10.38
CA ALA A 49 0.54 -4.41 10.09
C ALA A 49 -0.35 -4.73 11.32
N GLY A 50 -1.67 -4.54 11.16
CA GLY A 50 -2.71 -4.88 12.15
C GLY A 50 -4.08 -4.28 11.78
N GLU A 51 -5.25 -4.81 12.16
CA GLU A 51 -5.64 -5.96 12.98
C GLU A 51 -6.34 -7.04 12.11
N GLY A 52 -5.76 -8.25 12.00
CA GLY A 52 -6.38 -9.45 11.40
C GLY A 52 -5.72 -9.91 10.09
N VAL A 53 -4.39 -10.04 10.08
CA VAL A 53 -3.54 -9.99 8.88
C VAL A 53 -3.06 -11.39 8.46
N GLN A 54 -3.03 -11.67 7.16
CA GLN A 54 -2.43 -12.88 6.59
C GLN A 54 -1.61 -12.56 5.33
N PHE A 55 -0.36 -13.04 5.27
CA PHE A 55 0.60 -12.84 4.16
C PHE A 55 0.95 -14.18 3.48
N GLY A 56 0.93 -14.21 2.15
CA GLY A 56 1.11 -15.42 1.32
C GLY A 56 2.54 -15.78 0.93
N GLY A 57 3.55 -15.11 1.48
CA GLY A 57 4.96 -15.36 1.21
C GLY A 57 5.88 -14.63 2.20
N ASP A 58 7.14 -14.45 1.82
CA ASP A 58 8.18 -13.83 2.66
C ASP A 58 7.88 -12.36 2.99
N ILE A 59 8.21 -11.93 4.21
CA ILE A 59 8.26 -10.52 4.63
C ILE A 59 9.72 -10.12 4.77
N GLU A 60 10.14 -9.07 4.05
CA GLU A 60 11.48 -8.49 4.16
C GLU A 60 11.39 -7.00 4.49
N ALA A 61 11.89 -6.61 5.67
CA ALA A 61 11.98 -5.22 6.11
C ALA A 61 13.45 -4.81 6.24
N GLU A 62 13.87 -3.72 5.60
CA GLU A 62 15.26 -3.21 5.73
C GLU A 62 15.52 -2.59 7.10
N GLY A 63 14.51 -1.92 7.66
CA GLY A 63 14.45 -1.41 9.02
C GLY A 63 13.63 -2.34 9.92
N ASP A 64 12.55 -1.79 10.47
CA ASP A 64 11.76 -2.43 11.52
C ASP A 64 10.55 -3.18 10.96
N CYS A 65 10.19 -4.28 11.63
CA CYS A 65 8.96 -5.03 11.36
C CYS A 65 8.06 -5.05 12.60
N ARG A 66 6.81 -4.60 12.45
CA ARG A 66 5.81 -4.53 13.52
C ARG A 66 4.48 -5.16 13.12
N LEU A 67 4.13 -6.29 13.73
CA LEU A 67 2.87 -7.01 13.47
C LEU A 67 2.09 -7.24 14.79
N ASP A 68 0.79 -6.86 14.86
CA ASP A 68 -0.31 -7.52 15.62
C ASP A 68 -1.63 -6.69 15.54
N MET A 69 -2.84 -7.18 15.81
CA MET A 69 -3.30 -8.53 16.20
C MET A 69 -4.27 -9.11 15.16
N TRP A 70 -4.44 -10.39 14.89
CA TRP A 70 -3.54 -11.53 15.02
C TRP A 70 -2.99 -11.84 13.61
N CYS A 71 -1.93 -12.63 13.48
CA CYS A 71 -1.13 -12.70 12.25
C CYS A 71 -0.85 -14.14 11.79
N GLU A 72 -0.78 -14.36 10.47
CA GLU A 72 -0.17 -15.55 9.87
C GLU A 72 0.69 -15.17 8.66
N VAL A 73 1.89 -15.72 8.57
CA VAL A 73 2.88 -15.45 7.49
C VAL A 73 3.27 -16.77 6.84
N ALA A 74 3.15 -16.85 5.51
CA ALA A 74 3.26 -18.10 4.76
C ALA A 74 4.62 -18.36 4.10
N ASP A 75 5.67 -17.60 4.44
CA ASP A 75 6.99 -18.19 4.73
C ASP A 75 7.86 -17.25 5.59
N ASN A 76 9.06 -16.83 5.17
CA ASN A 76 10.08 -16.30 6.07
C ASN A 76 9.81 -14.85 6.51
N VAL A 77 10.36 -14.47 7.67
CA VAL A 77 10.35 -13.09 8.17
C VAL A 77 11.80 -12.63 8.35
N LEU A 78 12.26 -11.71 7.50
CA LEU A 78 13.62 -11.17 7.48
C LEU A 78 13.59 -9.68 7.85
N VAL A 79 14.28 -9.31 8.94
CA VAL A 79 14.23 -7.95 9.49
C VAL A 79 15.65 -7.41 9.71
N GLY A 80 15.95 -6.28 9.07
CA GLY A 80 17.28 -5.65 9.04
C GLY A 80 17.63 -4.83 10.27
N GLN A 81 16.64 -4.41 11.06
CA GLN A 81 16.82 -3.82 12.39
C GLN A 81 15.99 -4.59 13.43
N ASP A 82 15.02 -3.95 14.09
CA ASP A 82 14.32 -4.53 15.23
C ASP A 82 12.94 -5.12 14.83
N ALA A 83 12.55 -6.21 15.50
CA ALA A 83 11.29 -6.90 15.24
C ALA A 83 10.38 -6.92 16.47
N TYR A 84 9.13 -6.50 16.28
CA TYR A 84 8.07 -6.50 17.29
C TYR A 84 6.87 -7.28 16.77
N ILE A 85 6.57 -8.44 17.34
CA ILE A 85 5.51 -9.31 16.83
C ILE A 85 4.64 -9.86 17.99
N GLY A 86 3.44 -9.27 18.17
CA GLY A 86 2.54 -9.47 19.31
C GLY A 86 1.32 -10.35 19.04
N GLU A 87 0.31 -10.28 19.95
CA GLU A 87 -0.84 -11.20 20.02
C GLU A 87 -1.48 -11.42 18.63
N ARG A 88 -1.43 -12.58 17.98
CA ARG A 88 -0.80 -13.87 18.25
C ARG A 88 -0.47 -14.42 16.86
N VAL A 89 0.59 -15.20 16.71
CA VAL A 89 1.29 -15.31 15.42
C VAL A 89 1.57 -16.75 15.03
N HIS A 90 1.48 -17.06 13.74
CA HIS A 90 2.08 -18.28 13.16
C HIS A 90 2.92 -17.93 11.92
N VAL A 91 4.16 -18.42 11.86
CA VAL A 91 5.11 -18.22 10.75
C VAL A 91 5.50 -19.59 10.18
N GLY A 92 5.23 -19.81 8.90
CA GLY A 92 5.52 -21.08 8.21
C GLY A 92 7.02 -21.35 7.96
N GLY A 93 7.82 -20.29 7.84
CA GLY A 93 9.25 -20.37 7.55
C GLY A 93 10.15 -20.11 8.76
N GLU A 94 11.34 -19.57 8.47
CA GLU A 94 12.31 -19.11 9.47
C GLU A 94 12.17 -17.61 9.73
N MET A 95 12.35 -17.18 10.98
CA MET A 95 12.40 -15.76 11.35
C MET A 95 13.83 -15.33 11.65
N LYS A 96 14.36 -14.32 10.93
CA LYS A 96 15.69 -13.74 11.17
C LYS A 96 15.63 -12.25 11.47
N VAL A 97 16.24 -11.85 12.58
CA VAL A 97 16.29 -10.46 13.04
C VAL A 97 17.74 -10.02 13.27
N ALA A 98 18.15 -8.93 12.65
CA ALA A 98 19.50 -8.41 12.79
C ALA A 98 19.71 -7.58 14.07
N GLY A 99 18.63 -7.04 14.65
CA GLY A 99 18.59 -6.34 15.94
C GLY A 99 17.90 -7.14 17.06
N ASP A 100 17.17 -6.44 17.90
CA ASP A 100 16.41 -6.96 19.04
C ASP A 100 15.05 -7.54 18.59
N LEU A 101 14.55 -8.56 19.31
CA LEU A 101 13.29 -9.26 19.03
C LEU A 101 12.36 -9.22 20.25
N ASP A 102 11.31 -8.40 20.17
CA ASP A 102 10.16 -8.41 21.07
C ASP A 102 9.08 -9.34 20.50
N ILE A 103 8.76 -10.42 21.22
CA ILE A 103 7.85 -11.47 20.76
C ILE A 103 6.74 -11.76 21.79
N GLY A 104 5.51 -11.84 21.31
CA GLY A 104 4.30 -12.00 22.12
C GLY A 104 4.15 -13.35 22.83
N ASP A 105 3.08 -13.49 23.62
CA ASP A 105 2.89 -14.63 24.52
C ASP A 105 2.33 -15.91 23.82
N ASP A 106 1.69 -15.76 22.65
CA ASP A 106 1.12 -16.85 21.84
C ASP A 106 1.73 -16.85 20.41
N VAL A 107 2.91 -17.47 20.25
CA VAL A 107 3.63 -17.51 18.96
C VAL A 107 4.10 -18.92 18.62
N GLU A 108 3.90 -19.31 17.36
CA GLU A 108 4.40 -20.55 16.74
C GLU A 108 5.20 -20.21 15.47
N ILE A 109 6.36 -20.83 15.28
CA ILE A 109 7.28 -20.62 14.14
C ILE A 109 7.81 -22.00 13.76
N GLU A 110 7.57 -22.45 12.52
CA GLU A 110 7.80 -23.85 12.14
C GLU A 110 9.28 -24.20 11.97
N GLU A 111 10.07 -23.38 11.27
CA GLU A 111 11.51 -23.64 11.06
C GLU A 111 12.41 -23.04 12.16
N GLY A 112 11.86 -22.19 13.02
CA GLY A 112 12.53 -21.56 14.15
C GLY A 112 12.93 -20.10 13.90
N PHE A 113 13.65 -19.52 14.87
CA PHE A 113 14.03 -18.10 14.83
C PHE A 113 15.46 -17.85 15.29
N GLU A 114 16.11 -16.86 14.66
CA GLU A 114 17.43 -16.32 15.01
C GLU A 114 17.34 -14.80 15.18
N ALA A 115 17.88 -14.28 16.28
CA ALA A 115 18.04 -12.84 16.50
C ALA A 115 19.48 -12.57 16.99
N ASN A 116 20.12 -11.54 16.44
CA ASN A 116 21.48 -11.15 16.85
C ASN A 116 21.49 -10.28 18.13
N GLY A 117 20.39 -9.59 18.41
CA GLY A 117 20.17 -8.80 19.61
C GLY A 117 19.51 -9.57 20.76
N TRP A 118 18.77 -8.86 21.60
CA TRP A 118 18.04 -9.40 22.74
C TRP A 118 16.68 -9.96 22.32
N ILE A 119 16.44 -11.22 22.68
CA ILE A 119 15.12 -11.84 22.56
C ILE A 119 14.36 -11.61 23.87
N VAL A 120 13.20 -10.95 23.81
CA VAL A 120 12.35 -10.69 24.96
C VAL A 120 10.94 -11.21 24.70
N ILE A 121 10.57 -12.28 25.40
CA ILE A 121 9.22 -12.83 25.36
C ILE A 121 8.36 -12.04 26.35
N ARG A 122 7.46 -11.23 25.81
CA ARG A 122 6.48 -10.41 26.54
C ARG A 122 5.44 -9.90 25.56
N ASN A 123 4.19 -9.81 25.97
CA ASN A 123 3.22 -8.94 25.30
C ASN A 123 3.48 -7.46 25.69
N PRO A 124 4.12 -6.64 24.85
CA PRO A 124 4.57 -5.31 25.27
C PRO A 124 3.38 -4.34 25.21
N MET A 125 3.29 -3.41 26.17
CA MET A 125 2.30 -2.34 26.09
C MET A 125 2.55 -1.54 24.81
N PRO A 126 1.56 -1.35 23.91
CA PRO A 126 1.79 -0.66 22.65
C PRO A 126 2.46 0.70 22.86
N THR A 127 3.49 1.00 22.07
CA THR A 127 4.35 2.19 22.29
C THR A 127 3.51 3.47 22.36
N ILE A 128 2.46 3.57 21.54
CA ILE A 128 1.49 4.67 21.55
C ILE A 128 0.73 4.83 22.88
N VAL A 129 0.44 3.73 23.60
CA VAL A 129 -0.21 3.79 24.93
C VAL A 129 0.78 4.27 26.00
N PHE A 130 2.02 3.77 25.97
CA PHE A 130 3.09 4.28 26.84
C PHE A 130 3.32 5.77 26.61
N LEU A 131 3.43 6.18 25.35
CA LEU A 131 3.56 7.55 24.92
C LEU A 131 2.39 8.41 25.40
N PHE A 132 1.14 7.97 25.22
CA PHE A 132 -0.04 8.72 25.65
C PHE A 132 -0.08 8.88 27.17
N VAL A 133 0.37 7.87 27.93
CA VAL A 133 0.52 7.95 29.39
C VAL A 133 1.64 8.91 29.78
N TYR A 134 2.77 8.92 29.06
CA TYR A 134 3.91 9.80 29.31
C TYR A 134 3.61 11.26 28.96
N LEU A 135 3.04 11.54 27.79
CA LEU A 135 2.56 12.85 27.38
C LEU A 135 1.52 13.39 28.36
N LYS A 136 0.55 12.56 28.77
CA LYS A 136 -0.41 12.91 29.82
C LYS A 136 0.26 13.19 31.16
N HIS A 137 1.37 12.52 31.49
CA HIS A 137 2.14 12.79 32.70
C HIS A 137 2.81 14.17 32.61
N LEU A 138 3.50 14.49 31.51
CA LEU A 138 4.13 15.80 31.27
C LEU A 138 3.10 16.94 31.36
N LEU A 139 1.94 16.79 30.73
CA LEU A 139 0.83 17.75 30.82
C LEU A 139 0.21 17.86 32.23
N LEU A 140 0.22 16.78 33.03
CA LEU A 140 -0.26 16.80 34.42
C LEU A 140 0.71 17.50 35.38
N ILE A 141 2.02 17.44 35.10
CA ILE A 141 3.06 18.13 35.91
C ILE A 141 3.35 19.55 35.41
N GLY A 142 2.85 19.93 34.23
CA GLY A 142 3.01 21.26 33.63
C GLY A 142 4.30 21.44 32.82
N GLU A 143 4.94 20.35 32.39
CA GLU A 143 6.12 20.39 31.51
C GLU A 143 5.69 20.46 30.04
N GLU A 144 5.09 21.59 29.67
CA GLU A 144 4.58 21.85 28.31
C GLU A 144 5.71 21.83 27.26
N ASP A 145 6.91 22.33 27.59
CA ASP A 145 8.07 22.32 26.67
C ASP A 145 8.52 20.88 26.34
N ALA A 146 8.60 20.00 27.35
CA ALA A 146 8.99 18.60 27.14
C ALA A 146 7.91 17.81 26.39
N ALA A 147 6.63 18.12 26.64
CA ALA A 147 5.52 17.56 25.89
C ALA A 147 5.57 17.99 24.42
N GLN A 148 5.92 19.25 24.14
CA GLN A 148 6.03 19.78 22.78
C GLN A 148 7.26 19.21 22.03
N GLN A 149 8.39 19.04 22.72
CA GLN A 149 9.58 18.39 22.15
C GLN A 149 9.31 16.92 21.80
N LEU A 150 8.70 16.17 22.72
CA LEU A 150 8.29 14.78 22.49
C LEU A 150 7.36 14.64 21.28
N ILE A 151 6.44 15.60 21.08
CA ILE A 151 5.58 15.61 19.88
C ILE A 151 6.41 15.87 18.60
N SER A 152 7.39 16.78 18.63
CA SER A 152 8.27 17.05 17.47
C SER A 152 9.07 15.80 17.09
N GLU A 153 9.75 15.18 18.06
CA GLU A 153 10.59 13.98 17.87
C GLU A 153 9.81 12.74 17.36
N LEU A 154 8.47 12.79 17.36
CA LEU A 154 7.60 11.75 16.79
C LEU A 154 6.99 12.12 15.43
N THR A 155 7.18 13.37 14.98
CA THR A 155 6.76 13.88 13.67
C THR A 155 7.94 14.21 12.75
N ASP A 156 9.14 14.28 13.32
CA ASP A 156 10.41 14.44 12.63
C ASP A 156 10.95 13.04 12.24
N GLU A 157 10.37 12.43 11.20
CA GLU A 157 10.84 11.17 10.63
C GLU A 157 12.04 11.42 9.70
N ASP A 158 13.10 10.60 9.82
CA ASP A 158 14.26 10.64 8.93
C ASP A 158 13.86 10.12 7.53
N ASP A 159 13.93 11.02 6.54
CA ASP A 159 13.45 10.90 5.15
C ASP A 159 11.90 10.87 4.98
N PRO A 160 11.26 12.06 5.00
CA PRO A 160 9.82 12.25 4.87
C PRO A 160 9.31 12.32 3.41
N ASP A 161 10.19 12.14 2.42
CA ASP A 161 9.85 12.34 1.00
C ASP A 161 9.33 11.06 0.31
N ALA A 162 9.45 9.88 0.92
CA ALA A 162 8.93 8.62 0.40
C ALA A 162 7.50 8.33 0.90
N GLU A 163 6.50 8.45 0.02
CA GLU A 163 5.10 8.15 0.35
C GLU A 163 4.92 6.64 0.65
N PRO A 164 4.19 6.25 1.71
CA PRO A 164 4.08 4.84 2.08
C PRO A 164 3.08 4.07 1.21
N LEU A 165 3.36 2.77 1.03
CA LEU A 165 2.41 1.81 0.49
C LEU A 165 1.32 1.53 1.53
N VAL A 166 0.10 2.01 1.26
CA VAL A 166 -1.05 1.84 2.17
C VAL A 166 -2.02 0.80 1.63
N ILE A 167 -2.16 -0.32 2.35
CA ILE A 167 -3.18 -1.33 2.10
C ILE A 167 -4.37 -1.08 3.06
N PRO A 168 -5.52 -0.61 2.56
CA PRO A 168 -6.62 -0.11 3.40
C PRO A 168 -7.42 -1.25 4.03
N ARG A 169 -8.28 -0.87 4.99
CA ARG A 169 -9.10 -1.81 5.78
C ARG A 169 -9.98 -2.70 4.87
N ASN A 170 -9.95 -4.02 5.09
CA ASN A 170 -10.67 -5.03 4.30
C ASN A 170 -10.22 -5.16 2.83
N ALA A 171 -8.98 -4.79 2.51
CA ALA A 171 -8.37 -5.07 1.21
C ALA A 171 -8.05 -6.57 1.03
N SER A 172 -8.17 -7.05 -0.21
CA SER A 172 -7.64 -8.34 -0.67
C SER A 172 -6.73 -8.05 -1.86
N VAL A 173 -5.43 -8.25 -1.66
CA VAL A 173 -4.38 -7.92 -2.64
C VAL A 173 -3.62 -9.20 -2.98
N GLY A 174 -3.45 -9.49 -4.26
CA GLY A 174 -2.77 -10.68 -4.75
C GLY A 174 -2.48 -10.58 -6.23
N ASP A 175 -1.67 -11.51 -6.75
CA ASP A 175 -1.18 -11.52 -8.14
C ASP A 175 -2.32 -11.45 -9.18
N ASP A 176 -3.42 -12.18 -8.96
CA ASP A 176 -4.59 -12.15 -9.86
C ASP A 176 -5.38 -10.83 -9.78
N ALA A 177 -5.42 -10.18 -8.61
CA ALA A 177 -6.37 -9.11 -8.34
C ALA A 177 -6.10 -8.30 -7.06
N TRP A 178 -6.21 -6.99 -7.20
CA TRP A 178 -6.25 -6.02 -6.11
C TRP A 178 -7.70 -5.59 -5.92
N ARG A 179 -8.26 -5.81 -4.73
CA ARG A 179 -9.68 -5.56 -4.43
C ARG A 179 -9.81 -4.72 -3.18
N VAL A 180 -10.26 -3.48 -3.36
CA VAL A 180 -10.55 -2.54 -2.29
C VAL A 180 -11.96 -1.98 -2.43
N SER A 181 -12.55 -1.57 -1.30
CA SER A 181 -13.86 -0.90 -1.28
C SER A 181 -13.77 0.64 -1.29
N THR A 182 -12.55 1.15 -1.14
CA THR A 182 -12.12 2.55 -1.08
C THR A 182 -11.70 3.06 -2.46
N PRO A 183 -11.38 4.35 -2.61
CA PRO A 183 -10.51 4.81 -3.69
C PRO A 183 -9.17 4.07 -3.74
N ALA A 184 -8.54 4.11 -4.91
CA ALA A 184 -7.18 3.64 -5.14
C ALA A 184 -6.41 4.68 -5.96
N THR A 185 -5.24 5.06 -5.45
CA THR A 185 -4.27 5.94 -6.10
C THR A 185 -3.00 5.12 -6.32
N ILE A 186 -2.52 5.08 -7.56
CA ILE A 186 -1.25 4.48 -7.97
C ILE A 186 -0.38 5.60 -8.50
N GLY A 187 0.82 5.76 -7.95
CA GLY A 187 1.80 6.78 -8.33
C GLY A 187 2.43 6.56 -9.70
N ASP A 188 3.54 7.23 -9.95
CA ASP A 188 4.28 7.21 -11.21
C ASP A 188 5.23 6.00 -11.31
N ASP A 189 5.68 5.64 -12.52
CA ASP A 189 6.67 4.57 -12.80
C ASP A 189 6.33 3.16 -12.24
N CYS A 190 5.10 2.93 -11.76
CA CYS A 190 4.71 1.70 -11.08
C CYS A 190 4.54 0.50 -12.04
N ARG A 191 4.90 -0.70 -11.57
CA ARG A 191 4.77 -1.95 -12.36
C ARG A 191 3.91 -2.97 -11.62
N LEU A 192 2.60 -2.96 -11.88
CA LEU A 192 1.65 -3.77 -11.11
C LEU A 192 1.13 -4.98 -11.89
N HIS A 193 1.11 -6.15 -11.23
CA HIS A 193 0.43 -7.36 -11.69
C HIS A 193 -0.93 -7.49 -11.02
N GLY A 194 -1.92 -7.95 -11.79
CA GLY A 194 -3.26 -8.22 -11.30
C GLY A 194 -4.31 -7.17 -11.64
N ASN A 195 -5.57 -7.59 -11.50
CA ASN A 195 -6.75 -6.79 -11.85
C ASN A 195 -7.18 -5.87 -10.70
N VAL A 196 -6.97 -4.57 -10.84
CA VAL A 196 -7.31 -3.55 -9.84
C VAL A 196 -8.82 -3.27 -9.83
N ARG A 197 -9.43 -3.31 -8.64
CA ARG A 197 -10.86 -3.04 -8.41
C ARG A 197 -11.04 -2.16 -7.19
N ALA A 198 -11.58 -0.96 -7.39
CA ALA A 198 -11.73 0.06 -6.36
C ALA A 198 -13.08 0.81 -6.49
N GLU A 199 -13.30 1.81 -5.64
CA GLU A 199 -14.39 2.79 -5.82
C GLU A 199 -14.12 3.70 -7.01
N THR A 200 -12.99 4.40 -6.99
CA THR A 200 -12.36 5.14 -8.09
C THR A 200 -10.92 4.66 -8.23
N ILE A 201 -10.32 4.81 -9.40
CA ILE A 201 -8.90 4.48 -9.62
C ILE A 201 -8.21 5.69 -10.26
N ASP A 202 -7.17 6.21 -9.64
CA ASP A 202 -6.24 7.16 -10.24
C ASP A 202 -4.90 6.43 -10.46
N VAL A 203 -4.34 6.53 -11.66
CA VAL A 203 -3.03 5.94 -12.00
C VAL A 203 -2.15 7.04 -12.57
N GLY A 204 -0.94 7.17 -12.04
CA GLY A 204 0.08 8.11 -12.46
C GLY A 204 0.65 7.85 -13.85
N ALA A 205 1.75 8.51 -14.14
CA ALA A 205 2.49 8.45 -15.39
C ALA A 205 3.40 7.20 -15.50
N ASP A 206 3.75 6.85 -16.73
CA ASP A 206 4.73 5.82 -17.14
C ASP A 206 4.56 4.41 -16.52
N CYS A 207 3.41 4.12 -15.93
CA CYS A 207 3.09 2.85 -15.28
C CYS A 207 2.88 1.71 -16.28
N ASN A 208 3.13 0.48 -15.83
CA ASN A 208 2.84 -0.75 -16.58
C ASN A 208 1.94 -1.68 -15.76
N ILE A 209 0.64 -1.65 -16.07
CA ILE A 209 -0.41 -2.43 -15.38
C ILE A 209 -0.70 -3.71 -16.16
N PHE A 210 -0.26 -4.84 -15.64
CA PHE A 210 -0.48 -6.19 -16.18
C PHE A 210 -1.82 -6.78 -15.69
N GLY A 211 -2.90 -6.06 -15.96
CA GLY A 211 -4.26 -6.44 -15.60
C GLY A 211 -5.31 -5.44 -16.07
N SER A 212 -6.58 -5.71 -15.79
CA SER A 212 -7.70 -4.79 -16.06
C SER A 212 -7.96 -3.85 -14.88
N LEU A 213 -8.26 -2.58 -15.17
CA LEU A 213 -8.70 -1.59 -14.19
C LEU A 213 -10.23 -1.56 -14.11
N ARG A 214 -10.80 -1.64 -12.90
CA ARG A 214 -12.25 -1.61 -12.71
C ARG A 214 -12.72 -0.71 -11.57
N GLY A 215 -13.09 0.52 -11.91
CA GLY A 215 -13.77 1.45 -11.00
C GLY A 215 -15.27 1.11 -10.80
N ARG A 216 -15.86 1.68 -9.75
CA ARG A 216 -17.32 1.82 -9.63
C ARG A 216 -17.74 3.17 -10.20
N GLY A 217 -17.12 4.23 -9.70
CA GLY A 217 -17.05 5.54 -10.34
C GLY A 217 -15.83 5.60 -11.27
N ASP A 218 -15.19 6.76 -11.29
CA ASP A 218 -14.24 7.19 -12.32
C ASP A 218 -12.91 6.43 -12.31
N VAL A 219 -12.27 6.37 -13.48
CA VAL A 219 -10.92 5.82 -13.66
C VAL A 219 -10.05 6.77 -14.51
N THR A 220 -8.94 7.24 -13.93
CA THR A 220 -7.89 8.00 -14.62
C THR A 220 -6.72 7.08 -14.96
N VAL A 221 -6.12 7.28 -16.13
CA VAL A 221 -4.85 6.67 -16.56
C VAL A 221 -3.90 7.79 -16.97
N GLY A 222 -2.80 7.96 -16.26
CA GLY A 222 -1.82 9.04 -16.46
C GLY A 222 -0.96 8.91 -17.71
N GLU A 223 -0.11 9.92 -17.96
CA GLU A 223 0.64 10.08 -19.20
C GLU A 223 1.60 8.91 -19.47
N GLY A 224 1.68 8.41 -20.71
CA GLY A 224 2.57 7.30 -21.08
C GLY A 224 2.21 5.92 -20.51
N THR A 225 1.30 5.84 -19.53
CA THR A 225 0.93 4.60 -18.83
C THR A 225 0.31 3.55 -19.74
N ARG A 226 0.69 2.29 -19.54
CA ARG A 226 0.25 1.12 -20.29
C ARG A 226 -0.64 0.22 -19.45
N VAL A 227 -1.89 0.03 -19.86
CA VAL A 227 -2.83 -0.92 -19.27
C VAL A 227 -2.99 -2.11 -20.22
N HIS A 228 -2.55 -3.28 -19.80
CA HIS A 228 -2.58 -4.51 -20.63
C HIS A 228 -3.97 -5.17 -20.69
N GLY A 229 -4.84 -4.90 -19.73
CA GLY A 229 -6.22 -5.38 -19.70
C GLY A 229 -7.23 -4.33 -20.15
N ASP A 230 -8.49 -4.56 -19.76
CA ASP A 230 -9.62 -3.67 -20.01
C ASP A 230 -9.67 -2.52 -18.99
N VAL A 231 -10.23 -1.38 -19.38
CA VAL A 231 -10.60 -0.31 -18.44
C VAL A 231 -12.13 -0.22 -18.38
N THR A 232 -12.72 -0.38 -17.20
CA THR A 232 -14.19 -0.43 -17.07
C THR A 232 -14.68 0.25 -15.80
N THR A 233 -15.58 1.22 -15.92
CA THR A 233 -16.34 1.77 -14.80
C THR A 233 -17.71 1.08 -14.69
N ARG A 234 -18.51 1.42 -13.68
CA ARG A 234 -19.94 1.04 -13.64
C ARG A 234 -20.84 2.25 -13.94
N ASP A 235 -20.62 3.33 -13.21
CA ASP A 235 -21.50 4.50 -13.17
C ASP A 235 -20.68 5.81 -13.24
N GLY A 236 -19.46 5.77 -13.79
CA GLY A 236 -18.52 6.90 -13.86
C GLY A 236 -17.69 6.95 -15.15
N ASP A 237 -16.79 7.92 -15.22
CA ASP A 237 -16.11 8.31 -16.45
C ASP A 237 -14.71 7.73 -16.55
N VAL A 238 -14.16 7.66 -17.78
CA VAL A 238 -12.77 7.23 -18.00
C VAL A 238 -11.99 8.39 -18.61
N THR A 239 -10.86 8.73 -18.00
CA THR A 239 -9.88 9.67 -18.54
C THR A 239 -8.60 8.92 -18.84
N ILE A 240 -8.14 8.95 -20.08
CA ILE A 240 -6.85 8.38 -20.49
C ILE A 240 -6.00 9.56 -20.97
N ALA A 241 -4.92 9.86 -20.27
CA ALA A 241 -4.07 11.03 -20.53
C ALA A 241 -3.21 10.89 -21.80
N ALA A 242 -2.32 11.85 -22.04
CA ALA A 242 -1.49 11.89 -23.23
C ALA A 242 -0.60 10.63 -23.38
N ASP A 243 -0.41 10.18 -24.62
CA ASP A 243 0.45 9.03 -25.01
C ASP A 243 0.22 7.70 -24.23
N ALA A 244 -0.81 7.62 -23.39
CA ALA A 244 -1.18 6.43 -22.62
C ALA A 244 -1.88 5.39 -23.50
N ARG A 245 -1.73 4.10 -23.16
CA ARG A 245 -2.21 3.00 -24.01
C ARG A 245 -2.99 1.95 -23.23
N VAL A 246 -4.22 1.70 -23.65
CA VAL A 246 -5.05 0.58 -23.20
C VAL A 246 -5.08 -0.49 -24.28
N LEU A 247 -4.59 -1.70 -23.95
CA LEU A 247 -4.56 -2.82 -24.89
C LEU A 247 -5.90 -3.59 -24.96
N GLY A 248 -6.73 -3.50 -23.91
CA GLY A 248 -8.06 -4.12 -23.84
C GLY A 248 -9.22 -3.23 -24.30
N ASP A 249 -10.44 -3.66 -23.98
CA ASP A 249 -11.67 -2.88 -24.21
C ASP A 249 -11.78 -1.72 -23.18
N VAL A 250 -12.42 -0.62 -23.58
CA VAL A 250 -12.77 0.51 -22.69
C VAL A 250 -14.29 0.60 -22.57
N SER A 251 -14.84 0.67 -21.36
CA SER A 251 -16.28 0.75 -21.12
C SER A 251 -16.63 1.72 -19.99
N CYS A 252 -17.41 2.76 -20.27
CA CYS A 252 -17.70 3.84 -19.32
C CYS A 252 -18.97 4.65 -19.64
N ALA A 253 -19.30 5.63 -18.78
CA ALA A 253 -20.32 6.62 -19.07
C ALA A 253 -19.80 7.61 -20.13
N ASP A 254 -18.98 8.59 -19.74
CA ASP A 254 -18.24 9.46 -20.65
C ASP A 254 -16.76 9.02 -20.77
N LEU A 255 -16.11 9.35 -21.90
CA LEU A 255 -14.69 9.02 -22.18
C LEU A 255 -13.92 10.27 -22.62
N GLU A 256 -12.84 10.60 -21.93
CA GLU A 256 -11.83 11.57 -22.37
C GLU A 256 -10.53 10.86 -22.76
N LEU A 257 -10.07 11.12 -23.99
CA LEU A 257 -8.81 10.63 -24.55
C LEU A 257 -7.86 11.81 -24.77
N GLY A 258 -6.70 11.80 -24.13
CA GLY A 258 -5.65 12.78 -24.30
C GLY A 258 -4.94 12.68 -25.65
N PRO A 259 -4.11 13.67 -26.01
CA PRO A 259 -3.32 13.63 -27.24
C PRO A 259 -2.39 12.41 -27.29
N GLY A 260 -2.45 11.65 -28.39
CA GLY A 260 -1.62 10.45 -28.54
C GLY A 260 -2.11 9.21 -27.79
N ALA A 261 -3.20 9.31 -27.01
CA ALA A 261 -3.78 8.15 -26.33
C ALA A 261 -4.24 7.07 -27.33
N GLU A 262 -3.88 5.80 -27.05
CA GLU A 262 -4.21 4.65 -27.90
C GLU A 262 -5.11 3.64 -27.15
N VAL A 263 -6.17 3.17 -27.80
CA VAL A 263 -6.99 2.04 -27.34
C VAL A 263 -7.00 0.99 -28.45
N ASP A 264 -6.41 -0.18 -28.20
CA ASP A 264 -6.33 -1.27 -29.19
C ASP A 264 -7.64 -2.09 -29.27
N GLY A 265 -8.42 -2.12 -28.18
CA GLY A 265 -9.68 -2.86 -28.09
C GLY A 265 -10.91 -2.06 -28.53
N THR A 266 -12.08 -2.49 -28.04
CA THR A 266 -13.38 -1.88 -28.32
C THR A 266 -13.69 -0.79 -27.31
N ILE A 267 -13.99 0.42 -27.80
CA ILE A 267 -14.54 1.50 -26.98
C ILE A 267 -16.07 1.39 -26.90
N ARG A 268 -16.63 1.50 -25.69
CA ARG A 268 -18.07 1.58 -25.39
C ARG A 268 -18.34 2.67 -24.33
N ALA A 269 -18.58 3.89 -24.78
CA ALA A 269 -19.14 4.95 -23.94
C ALA A 269 -20.66 5.01 -24.13
N ASP A 270 -21.42 5.17 -23.04
CA ASP A 270 -22.87 5.40 -23.09
C ASP A 270 -23.22 6.87 -23.37
N GLY A 271 -22.30 7.80 -23.11
CA GLY A 271 -22.44 9.24 -23.29
C GLY A 271 -21.50 9.85 -24.33
N GLU A 272 -20.75 10.90 -23.95
CA GLU A 272 -19.84 11.65 -24.81
C GLU A 272 -18.44 11.03 -24.88
N ILE A 273 -17.80 11.14 -26.05
CA ILE A 273 -16.38 10.78 -26.25
C ILE A 273 -15.65 12.03 -26.71
N THR A 274 -14.77 12.55 -25.85
CA THR A 274 -13.90 13.69 -26.13
C THR A 274 -12.50 13.21 -26.48
N MET A 275 -11.91 13.81 -27.51
CA MET A 275 -10.53 13.54 -27.93
C MET A 275 -9.74 14.84 -27.93
N GLY A 276 -8.82 14.98 -26.98
CA GLY A 276 -7.83 16.05 -26.94
C GLY A 276 -6.88 15.91 -28.12
N THR A 277 -6.84 16.93 -28.97
CA THR A 277 -5.82 17.03 -30.02
C THR A 277 -4.64 17.83 -29.49
N THR A 278 -3.41 17.35 -29.70
CA THR A 278 -2.23 18.24 -29.61
C THR A 278 -2.47 19.43 -30.54
N GLU A 279 -2.42 20.65 -29.99
CA GLU A 279 -2.40 21.84 -30.83
C GLU A 279 -1.21 21.69 -31.79
N ARG A 280 -1.48 21.81 -33.09
CA ARG A 280 -0.37 21.96 -34.05
C ARG A 280 0.31 23.27 -33.73
N ASP A 281 1.57 23.23 -33.34
CA ASP A 281 2.45 24.40 -33.45
C ASP A 281 2.34 24.96 -34.87
N VAL A 282 1.74 26.15 -34.98
CA VAL A 282 1.62 26.87 -36.25
C VAL A 282 2.83 27.80 -36.38
N GLU A 283 3.80 27.31 -37.16
CA GLU A 283 5.09 27.93 -37.57
C GLU A 283 6.26 27.91 -36.56
#